data_AF-A0A7S0SUC7-F1
#
_entry.id   AF-A0A7S0SUC7-F1
#
_cell.length_a   1.000
_cell.length_b   1.000
_cell.length_c   1.000
_cell.angle_alpha   90.00
_cell.angle_beta   90.00
_cell.angle_gamma   90.00
#
_symmetry.space_group_name_H-M   'P 1'
#
loop_
_entity.id
_entity.type
_entity.pdbx_description
1 polymer ?
#
loop_
_entity_poly.entity_id
_entity_poly.type
_entity_poly.pdbx_seq_one_letter_code
_entity_poly.pdbx_strand_id
1 'polypeptide(L)'
;MAAMSASWMPVVGNAATLIAFSTSAVLSSRVSPGSDHAVFALAPVLLLLHEDAVVFTSLLGAQRYAPPLSAVVASLCLSAVAHTLRGPVTAATALRGASRWPWVARNFAALLAATPNASCAANYLWTGARVSGVTLAVLGPLNALAAAVTDVHSVRLLAGVSLATGAWQFFMQRSVRIAGMRCL
;
A
#
# COMPACT_ATOMS: atom_id res chain seq x y z
N MET A 1 23.47 -16.35 32.09
CA MET A 1 23.51 -17.06 30.80
C MET A 1 22.10 -17.49 30.37
N ALA A 2 21.15 -16.55 30.29
CA ALA A 2 19.72 -16.84 30.07
C ALA A 2 19.05 -15.81 29.13
N ALA A 3 19.78 -15.32 28.12
CA ALA A 3 19.27 -14.36 27.14
C ALA A 3 18.97 -14.99 25.76
N MET A 4 19.33 -16.26 25.55
CA MET A 4 19.13 -16.96 24.26
C MET A 4 17.82 -17.75 24.18
N SER A 5 17.05 -17.90 25.27
CA SER A 5 15.88 -18.79 25.31
C SER A 5 14.56 -18.13 24.89
N ALA A 6 14.52 -16.80 24.67
CA ALA A 6 13.27 -16.08 24.39
C ALA A 6 13.21 -15.40 23.01
N SER A 7 14.28 -15.46 22.19
CA SER A 7 14.30 -14.82 20.87
C SER A 7 13.41 -15.50 19.83
N TRP A 8 13.03 -16.76 20.05
CA TRP A 8 12.17 -17.51 19.14
C TRP A 8 10.68 -17.18 19.31
N MET A 9 10.24 -16.73 20.50
CA MET A 9 8.83 -16.47 20.78
C MET A 9 8.25 -15.34 19.90
N PRO A 10 8.94 -14.18 19.72
CA PRO A 10 8.49 -13.14 18.79
C PRO A 10 8.46 -13.61 17.34
N VAL A 11 9.45 -14.41 16.92
CA VAL A 11 9.55 -14.93 15.54
C VAL A 11 8.35 -15.82 15.21
N VAL A 12 7.99 -16.74 16.11
CA VAL A 12 6.83 -17.62 15.93
C VAL A 12 5.53 -16.80 15.94
N GLY A 13 5.40 -15.81 16.83
CA GLY A 13 4.25 -14.91 16.85
C GLY A 13 4.09 -14.11 15.56
N ASN A 14 5.20 -13.59 15.01
CA ASN A 14 5.23 -12.88 13.73
C ASN A 14 4.83 -13.80 12.58
N ALA A 15 5.38 -15.01 12.53
CA ALA A 15 5.04 -16.00 11.52
C ALA A 15 3.53 -16.35 11.56
N ALA A 16 2.99 -16.60 12.76
CA ALA A 16 1.56 -16.86 12.93
C ALA A 16 0.69 -15.67 12.48
N THR A 17 1.11 -14.44 12.79
CA THR A 17 0.41 -13.21 12.37
C THR A 17 0.40 -13.08 10.85
N LEU A 18 1.54 -13.33 10.19
CA LEU A 18 1.64 -13.29 8.72
C LEU A 18 0.77 -14.37 8.07
N ILE A 19 0.82 -15.60 8.58
CA ILE A 19 -0.01 -16.71 8.07
C ILE A 19 -1.49 -16.38 8.25
N ALA A 20 -1.91 -15.93 9.43
CA ALA A 20 -3.29 -15.55 9.72
C ALA A 20 -3.77 -14.44 8.77
N PHE A 21 -2.95 -13.41 8.55
CA PHE A 21 -3.25 -12.36 7.58
C PHE A 21 -3.37 -12.91 6.16
N SER A 22 -2.40 -13.71 5.70
CA SER A 22 -2.40 -14.28 4.36
C SER A 22 -3.61 -15.20 4.11
N THR A 23 -3.92 -16.09 5.04
CA THR A 23 -5.09 -16.98 4.94
C THR A 23 -6.39 -16.17 4.92
N SER A 24 -6.50 -15.14 5.76
CA SER A 24 -7.67 -14.26 5.79
C SER A 24 -7.83 -13.46 4.49
N ALA A 25 -6.72 -12.97 3.91
CA ALA A 25 -6.73 -12.25 2.64
C ALA A 25 -7.16 -13.16 1.48
N VAL A 26 -6.62 -14.38 1.41
CA VAL A 26 -7.01 -15.38 0.41
C VAL A 26 -8.48 -15.77 0.56
N LEU A 27 -8.93 -16.04 1.79
CA LEU A 27 -10.31 -16.41 2.05
C LEU A 27 -11.26 -15.27 1.66
N SER A 28 -10.93 -14.03 2.04
CA SER A 28 -11.70 -12.85 1.66
C SER A 28 -11.84 -12.70 0.15
N SER A 29 -10.77 -12.98 -0.61
CA SER A 29 -10.83 -12.92 -2.08
C SER A 29 -11.74 -13.97 -2.71
N ARG A 30 -11.96 -15.10 -2.02
CA ARG A 30 -12.83 -16.19 -2.50
C ARG A 30 -14.29 -16.01 -2.10
N VAL A 31 -14.53 -15.48 -0.90
CA VAL A 31 -15.89 -15.31 -0.36
C VAL A 31 -16.60 -14.10 -0.98
N SER A 32 -15.89 -12.99 -1.18
CA SER A 32 -16.42 -11.76 -1.79
C SER A 32 -15.54 -11.29 -2.95
N PRO A 33 -15.64 -11.93 -4.13
CA PRO A 33 -14.89 -11.52 -5.31
C PRO A 33 -15.30 -10.09 -5.71
N GLY A 34 -14.42 -9.12 -5.46
CA GLY A 34 -14.63 -7.70 -5.76
C GLY A 34 -14.72 -6.78 -4.53
N SER A 35 -14.73 -7.31 -3.30
CA SER A 35 -14.64 -6.48 -2.09
C SER A 35 -13.20 -6.08 -1.77
N ASP A 36 -12.63 -5.20 -2.58
CA ASP A 36 -11.26 -4.66 -2.37
C ASP A 36 -11.11 -3.91 -1.05
N HIS A 37 -12.23 -3.58 -0.40
CA HIS A 37 -12.26 -2.91 0.91
C HIS A 37 -11.86 -3.80 2.09
N ALA A 38 -11.97 -5.14 1.96
CA ALA A 38 -11.70 -6.06 3.07
C ALA A 38 -10.24 -5.97 3.55
N VAL A 39 -9.33 -5.62 2.67
CA VAL A 39 -7.91 -5.41 2.97
C VAL A 39 -7.72 -4.34 4.06
N PHE A 40 -8.55 -3.29 4.10
CA PHE A 40 -8.45 -2.25 5.12
C PHE A 40 -8.85 -2.75 6.52
N ALA A 41 -9.73 -3.75 6.61
CA ALA A 41 -10.08 -4.38 7.87
C ALA A 41 -9.04 -5.42 8.31
N LEU A 42 -8.37 -6.08 7.36
CA LEU A 42 -7.36 -7.10 7.63
C LEU A 42 -5.98 -6.51 7.94
N ALA A 43 -5.59 -5.42 7.28
CA ALA A 43 -4.25 -4.84 7.41
C ALA A 43 -3.85 -4.47 8.86
N PRO A 44 -4.74 -3.95 9.74
CA PRO A 44 -4.39 -3.67 11.14
C PRO A 44 -3.92 -4.88 11.94
N VAL A 45 -4.23 -6.12 11.51
CA VAL A 45 -3.71 -7.34 12.15
C VAL A 45 -2.17 -7.36 12.13
N LEU A 46 -1.55 -6.76 11.11
CA LEU A 46 -0.09 -6.65 11.01
C LEU A 46 0.52 -5.69 12.03
N LEU A 47 -0.28 -4.90 12.76
CA LEU A 47 0.21 -4.12 13.90
C LEU A 47 0.57 -5.01 15.11
N LEU A 48 0.13 -6.28 15.10
CA LEU A 48 0.52 -7.29 16.08
C LEU A 48 1.94 -7.82 15.84
N LEU A 49 2.57 -7.49 14.69
CA LEU A 49 3.97 -7.79 14.47
C LEU A 49 4.81 -7.14 15.57
N HIS A 50 5.71 -7.94 16.12
CA HIS A 50 6.63 -7.57 17.18
C HIS A 50 8.05 -7.45 16.63
N GLU A 51 8.87 -6.65 17.28
CA GLU A 51 10.30 -6.61 17.01
C GLU A 51 10.91 -7.99 17.25
N ASP A 52 11.71 -8.48 16.30
CA ASP A 52 12.40 -9.75 16.42
C ASP A 52 13.84 -9.64 15.91
N ALA A 53 14.67 -10.64 16.25
CA ALA A 53 16.09 -10.60 15.92
C ALA A 53 16.40 -11.00 14.45
N VAL A 54 15.40 -11.33 13.64
CA VAL A 54 15.61 -12.04 12.35
C VAL A 54 14.92 -11.34 11.17
N VAL A 55 13.63 -11.04 11.28
CA VAL A 55 12.77 -10.52 10.21
C VAL A 55 12.48 -9.03 10.40
N PHE A 56 12.27 -8.59 11.64
CA PHE A 56 11.88 -7.24 12.00
C PHE A 56 12.76 -6.68 13.11
N THR A 57 14.02 -6.42 12.76
CA THR A 57 15.05 -5.93 13.68
C THR A 57 14.87 -4.49 14.15
N SER A 58 13.96 -3.74 13.54
CA SER A 58 13.64 -2.36 13.92
C SER A 58 12.15 -2.07 13.67
N LEU A 59 11.28 -2.50 14.57
CA LEU A 59 9.82 -2.26 14.51
C LEU A 59 9.40 -1.12 15.47
N LEU A 60 10.26 -0.10 15.61
CA LEU A 60 10.06 0.97 16.59
C LEU A 60 9.40 2.20 15.97
N GLY A 61 8.53 2.85 16.74
CA GLY A 61 7.89 4.12 16.36
C GLY A 61 7.14 4.04 15.03
N ALA A 62 7.58 4.83 14.03
CA ALA A 62 6.93 4.93 12.73
C ALA A 62 7.03 3.65 11.88
N GLN A 63 8.07 2.82 12.09
CA GLN A 63 8.29 1.59 11.33
C GLN A 63 7.18 0.55 11.52
N ARG A 64 6.47 0.61 12.65
CA ARG A 64 5.32 -0.27 12.95
C ARG A 64 4.15 -0.10 11.98
N TYR A 65 4.04 1.05 11.33
CA TYR A 65 2.98 1.33 10.36
C TYR A 65 3.36 0.99 8.92
N ALA A 66 4.63 0.62 8.65
CA ALA A 66 5.07 0.25 7.31
C ALA A 66 4.48 -1.09 6.83
N PRO A 67 4.51 -2.19 7.63
CA PRO A 67 3.91 -3.47 7.25
C PRO A 67 2.41 -3.43 6.90
N PRO A 68 1.53 -2.78 7.68
CA PRO A 68 0.12 -2.71 7.31
C PRO A 68 -0.08 -1.87 6.04
N LEU A 69 0.66 -0.77 5.85
CA LEU A 69 0.57 0.03 4.64
C LEU A 69 1.03 -0.75 3.41
N SER A 70 2.17 -1.43 3.48
CA SER A 70 2.70 -2.21 2.36
C SER A 70 1.77 -3.37 1.99
N ALA A 71 1.12 -4.01 2.97
CA ALA A 71 0.13 -5.04 2.74
C ALA A 71 -1.13 -4.51 2.02
N VAL A 72 -1.60 -3.32 2.38
CA VAL A 72 -2.72 -2.66 1.68
C VAL A 72 -2.36 -2.38 0.23
N VAL A 73 -1.20 -1.76 0.00
CA VAL A 73 -0.71 -1.42 -1.34
C VAL A 73 -0.52 -2.68 -2.19
N ALA A 74 0.15 -3.70 -1.65
CA ALA A 74 0.40 -4.96 -2.36
C ALA A 74 -0.91 -5.67 -2.73
N SER A 75 -1.86 -5.74 -1.80
CA SER A 75 -3.15 -6.40 -2.05
C SER A 75 -3.97 -5.66 -3.10
N LEU A 76 -4.04 -4.33 -3.03
CA LEU A 76 -4.73 -3.52 -4.03
C LEU A 76 -4.05 -3.58 -5.40
N CYS A 77 -2.72 -3.62 -5.46
CA CYS A 77 -1.97 -3.83 -6.70
C CYS A 77 -2.29 -5.20 -7.32
N LEU A 78 -2.28 -6.27 -6.52
CA LEU A 78 -2.61 -7.62 -6.99
C LEU A 78 -4.05 -7.71 -7.49
N SER A 79 -5.01 -7.14 -6.74
CA SER A 79 -6.41 -7.03 -7.19
C SER A 79 -6.50 -6.24 -8.50
N ALA A 80 -5.83 -5.09 -8.59
CA ALA A 80 -5.84 -4.24 -9.79
C ALA A 80 -5.30 -4.97 -11.02
N VAL A 81 -4.19 -5.70 -10.89
CA VAL A 81 -3.63 -6.51 -11.99
C VAL A 81 -4.61 -7.61 -12.37
N ALA A 82 -5.16 -8.35 -11.41
CA ALA A 82 -6.11 -9.42 -11.67
C ALA A 82 -7.37 -8.91 -12.38
N HIS A 83 -7.93 -7.78 -11.94
CA HIS A 83 -9.10 -7.15 -12.57
C HIS A 83 -8.79 -6.61 -13.97
N THR A 84 -7.61 -6.02 -14.16
CA THR A 84 -7.19 -5.50 -15.48
C THR A 84 -6.98 -6.64 -16.49
N LEU A 85 -6.49 -7.81 -16.05
CA LEU A 85 -6.28 -8.96 -16.93
C LEU A 85 -7.57 -9.69 -17.30
N ARG A 86 -8.60 -9.67 -16.44
CA ARG A 86 -9.92 -10.29 -16.71
C ARG A 86 -10.69 -9.57 -17.82
N GLY A 87 -10.35 -8.33 -18.14
CA GLY A 87 -10.96 -7.54 -19.20
C GLY A 87 -12.08 -6.61 -18.74
N PRO A 88 -12.70 -5.86 -19.68
CA PRO A 88 -13.65 -4.81 -19.37
C PRO A 88 -14.93 -5.35 -18.71
N VAL A 89 -15.41 -4.65 -17.69
CA VAL A 89 -16.56 -5.07 -16.87
C VAL A 89 -17.90 -4.88 -17.60
N THR A 90 -17.97 -3.98 -18.59
CA THR A 90 -19.22 -3.66 -19.29
C THR A 90 -19.10 -3.77 -20.81
N ALA A 91 -20.16 -4.22 -21.47
CA ALA A 91 -20.24 -4.26 -22.94
C ALA A 91 -20.00 -2.86 -23.54
N ALA A 92 -20.43 -1.78 -22.88
CA ALA A 92 -20.20 -0.41 -23.33
C ALA A 92 -18.72 0.04 -23.26
N THR A 93 -17.92 -0.54 -22.36
CA THR A 93 -16.46 -0.31 -22.34
C THR A 93 -15.74 -1.23 -23.32
N ALA A 94 -16.25 -2.44 -23.56
CA ALA A 94 -15.77 -3.33 -24.60
C ALA A 94 -16.04 -2.78 -26.02
N LEU A 95 -17.18 -2.11 -26.25
CA LEU A 95 -17.57 -1.53 -27.54
C LEU A 95 -16.84 -0.23 -27.88
N ARG A 96 -16.27 0.46 -26.88
CA ARG A 96 -15.50 1.70 -27.07
C ARG A 96 -14.14 1.48 -27.74
N GLY A 97 -13.71 0.25 -27.92
CA GLY A 97 -12.53 -0.10 -28.71
C GLY A 97 -12.70 -1.46 -29.36
N ALA A 98 -12.34 -1.59 -30.64
CA ALA A 98 -12.39 -2.86 -31.38
C ALA A 98 -11.47 -3.96 -30.79
N SER A 99 -10.60 -3.61 -29.84
CA SER A 99 -9.62 -4.49 -29.21
C SER A 99 -9.53 -4.23 -27.71
N ARG A 100 -9.30 -5.28 -26.91
CA ARG A 100 -9.20 -5.20 -25.45
C ARG A 100 -7.92 -4.49 -24.95
N TRP A 101 -6.90 -4.41 -25.81
CA TRP A 101 -5.55 -3.97 -25.42
C TRP A 101 -5.43 -2.51 -24.99
N PRO A 102 -6.08 -1.52 -25.64
CA PRO A 102 -6.05 -0.13 -25.18
C PRO A 102 -6.67 0.04 -23.79
N TRP A 103 -7.73 -0.71 -23.48
CA TRP A 103 -8.35 -0.70 -22.15
C TRP A 103 -7.40 -1.26 -21.09
N VAL A 104 -6.75 -2.40 -21.37
CA VAL A 104 -5.74 -2.99 -20.49
C VAL A 104 -4.57 -2.03 -20.26
N ALA A 105 -4.02 -1.46 -21.34
CA ALA A 105 -2.87 -0.55 -21.29
C ALA A 105 -3.17 0.70 -20.45
N ARG A 106 -4.36 1.30 -20.62
CA ARG A 106 -4.78 2.48 -19.83
C ARG A 106 -4.85 2.19 -18.34
N ASN A 107 -5.50 1.09 -17.94
CA ASN A 107 -5.64 0.74 -16.54
C ASN A 107 -4.29 0.33 -15.92
N PHE A 108 -3.42 -0.32 -16.71
CA PHE A 108 -2.05 -0.64 -16.27
C PHE A 108 -1.19 0.62 -16.10
N ALA A 109 -1.28 1.58 -17.02
CA ALA A 109 -0.63 2.88 -16.88
C ALA A 109 -1.12 3.64 -15.64
N ALA A 110 -2.43 3.62 -15.38
CA ALA A 110 -3.00 4.21 -14.17
C ALA A 110 -2.51 3.51 -12.88
N LEU A 111 -2.36 2.19 -12.90
CA LEU A 111 -1.77 1.42 -11.79
C LEU A 111 -0.32 1.85 -11.53
N LEU A 112 0.50 1.92 -12.57
CA LEU A 112 1.90 2.36 -12.47
C LEU A 112 2.02 3.80 -12.00
N ALA A 113 1.08 4.67 -12.41
CA ALA A 113 1.02 6.06 -11.96
C ALA A 113 0.61 6.19 -10.48
N ALA A 114 -0.30 5.33 -9.99
CA ALA A 114 -0.81 5.38 -8.62
C ALA A 114 0.15 4.79 -7.57
N THR A 115 1.03 3.86 -7.95
CA THR A 115 1.87 3.09 -7.01
C THR A 115 3.03 3.86 -6.34
N PRO A 116 3.75 4.77 -7.02
CA PRO A 116 4.97 5.39 -6.49
C PRO A 116 4.76 6.16 -5.18
N ASN A 117 3.64 6.87 -5.04
CA ASN A 117 3.41 7.71 -3.86
C ASN A 117 3.24 6.89 -2.57
N ALA A 118 2.46 5.81 -2.63
CA ALA A 118 2.33 4.89 -1.49
C ALA A 118 3.64 4.12 -1.21
N SER A 119 4.41 3.81 -2.25
CA SER A 119 5.73 3.17 -2.11
C SER A 119 6.73 4.11 -1.42
N CYS A 120 6.74 5.40 -1.80
CA CYS A 120 7.54 6.42 -1.13
C CYS A 120 7.15 6.59 0.34
N ALA A 121 5.85 6.55 0.65
CA ALA A 121 5.36 6.63 2.03
C ALA A 121 5.76 5.40 2.85
N ALA A 122 5.64 4.19 2.29
CA ALA A 122 6.09 2.96 2.95
C ALA A 122 7.61 2.97 3.19
N ASN A 123 8.40 3.41 2.21
CA ASN A 123 9.84 3.56 2.36
C ASN A 123 10.21 4.62 3.43
N TYR A 124 9.46 5.73 3.49
CA TYR A 124 9.65 6.75 4.52
C TYR A 124 9.33 6.24 5.93
N LEU A 125 8.27 5.44 6.09
CA LEU A 125 7.96 4.81 7.38
C LEU A 125 9.04 3.81 7.79
N TRP A 126 9.60 3.07 6.83
CA TRP A 126 10.61 2.05 7.10
C TRP A 126 12.01 2.63 7.37
N THR A 127 12.47 3.56 6.56
CA THR A 127 13.87 4.07 6.62
C THR A 127 13.99 5.45 7.27
N GLY A 128 12.88 6.18 7.43
CA GLY A 128 12.89 7.60 7.77
C GLY A 128 13.42 8.52 6.65
N ALA A 129 13.78 7.97 5.48
CA ALA A 129 14.40 8.72 4.39
C ALA A 129 13.40 9.72 3.79
N ARG A 130 13.75 11.01 3.88
CA ARG A 130 12.91 12.09 3.36
C ARG A 130 12.90 12.05 1.83
N VAL A 131 11.73 12.31 1.28
CA VAL A 131 11.51 12.48 -0.16
C VAL A 131 11.44 13.97 -0.45
N SER A 132 11.91 14.40 -1.62
CA SER A 132 11.79 15.81 -2.01
C SER A 132 10.32 16.23 -2.05
N GLY A 133 10.01 17.40 -1.46
CA GLY A 133 8.66 17.96 -1.48
C GLY A 133 8.14 18.19 -2.90
N VAL A 134 9.03 18.45 -3.87
CA VAL A 134 8.67 18.58 -5.29
C VAL A 134 8.20 17.24 -5.86
N THR A 135 8.88 16.14 -5.53
CA THR A 135 8.48 14.79 -5.96
C THR A 135 7.09 14.44 -5.44
N LEU A 136 6.82 14.70 -4.15
CA LEU A 136 5.48 14.47 -3.58
C LEU A 136 4.41 15.37 -4.23
N ALA A 137 4.75 16.63 -4.52
CA ALA A 137 3.84 17.56 -5.18
C ALA A 137 3.51 17.18 -6.63
N VAL A 138 4.43 16.52 -7.35
CA VAL A 138 4.18 16.00 -8.72
C VAL A 138 3.41 14.68 -8.69
N LEU A 139 3.69 13.80 -7.73
CA LEU A 139 2.98 12.53 -7.59
C LEU A 139 1.51 12.70 -7.17
N GLY A 140 1.18 13.80 -6.47
CA GLY A 140 -0.20 14.16 -6.12
C GLY A 140 -1.15 14.24 -7.34
N PRO A 141 -1.00 15.22 -8.25
CA PRO A 141 -1.86 15.35 -9.41
C PRO A 141 -1.77 14.12 -10.33
N LEU A 142 -0.62 13.44 -10.40
CA LEU A 142 -0.49 12.19 -11.16
C LEU A 142 -1.42 11.09 -10.63
N ASN A 143 -1.49 10.90 -9.31
CA ASN A 143 -2.42 9.96 -8.70
C ASN A 143 -3.89 10.38 -8.90
N ALA A 144 -4.19 11.69 -8.85
CA ALA A 144 -5.53 12.19 -9.10
C ALA A 144 -5.97 11.92 -10.55
N LEU A 145 -5.07 12.10 -11.52
CA LEU A 145 -5.30 11.72 -12.90
C LEU A 145 -5.48 10.20 -13.05
N ALA A 146 -4.65 9.40 -12.37
CA ALA A 146 -4.80 7.94 -12.36
C ALA A 146 -6.17 7.50 -11.82
N ALA A 147 -6.67 8.14 -10.76
CA ALA A 147 -7.99 7.89 -10.19
C ALA A 147 -9.14 8.27 -11.15
N ALA A 148 -8.98 9.38 -11.90
CA ALA A 148 -9.98 9.87 -12.84
C ALA A 148 -10.07 9.04 -14.12
N VAL A 149 -8.93 8.53 -14.61
CA VAL A 149 -8.84 7.85 -15.92
C VAL A 149 -9.14 6.35 -15.84
N THR A 150 -8.93 5.73 -14.68
CA THR A 150 -9.12 4.28 -14.50
C THR A 150 -10.61 3.90 -14.40
N ASP A 151 -10.96 2.73 -14.94
CA ASP A 151 -12.28 2.12 -14.77
C ASP A 151 -12.30 1.08 -13.64
N VAL A 152 -11.12 0.63 -13.18
CA VAL A 152 -10.97 -0.44 -12.20
C VAL A 152 -11.04 0.13 -10.79
N HIS A 153 -12.00 -0.36 -9.99
CA HIS A 153 -12.23 0.10 -8.61
C HIS A 153 -10.98 -0.03 -7.73
N SER A 154 -10.25 -1.16 -7.82
CA SER A 154 -9.02 -1.38 -7.04
C SER A 154 -7.94 -0.33 -7.33
N VAL A 155 -7.82 0.12 -8.59
CA VAL A 155 -6.88 1.18 -8.99
C VAL A 155 -7.32 2.53 -8.41
N ARG A 156 -8.63 2.82 -8.37
CA ARG A 156 -9.16 4.04 -7.73
C ARG A 156 -8.88 4.06 -6.23
N LEU A 157 -9.08 2.93 -5.56
CA LEU A 157 -8.76 2.79 -4.13
C LEU A 157 -7.27 2.97 -3.89
N LEU A 158 -6.41 2.33 -4.70
CA LEU A 158 -4.97 2.49 -4.60
C LEU A 158 -4.57 3.96 -4.80
N ALA A 159 -5.08 4.63 -5.83
CA ALA A 159 -4.80 6.04 -6.08
C ALA A 159 -5.26 6.94 -4.91
N GLY A 160 -6.41 6.65 -4.30
CA GLY A 160 -6.89 7.34 -3.10
C GLY A 160 -5.98 7.15 -1.90
N VAL A 161 -5.56 5.90 -1.63
CA VAL A 161 -4.59 5.59 -0.56
C VAL A 161 -3.27 6.32 -0.81
N SER A 162 -2.74 6.22 -2.04
CA SER A 162 -1.50 6.88 -2.45
C SER A 162 -1.56 8.40 -2.33
N LEU A 163 -2.69 9.03 -2.65
CA LEU A 163 -2.92 10.46 -2.41
C LEU A 163 -2.91 10.79 -0.92
N ALA A 164 -3.65 10.04 -0.12
CA ALA A 164 -3.75 10.26 1.32
C ALA A 164 -2.39 10.12 2.00
N THR A 165 -1.62 9.08 1.66
CA THR A 165 -0.29 8.85 2.22
C THR A 165 0.74 9.88 1.75
N GLY A 166 0.66 10.32 0.49
CA GLY A 166 1.52 11.40 -0.02
C GLY A 166 1.24 12.73 0.67
N ALA A 167 -0.03 13.08 0.86
CA ALA A 167 -0.43 14.28 1.58
C ALA A 167 0.02 14.22 3.05
N TRP A 168 -0.23 13.10 3.73
CA TRP A 168 0.28 12.86 5.08
C TRP A 168 1.79 13.09 5.14
N GLN A 169 2.55 12.42 4.27
CA GLN A 169 4.01 12.49 4.27
C GLN A 169 4.50 13.92 4.08
N PHE A 170 3.88 14.67 3.16
CA PHE A 170 4.19 16.08 2.93
C PHE A 170 3.98 16.93 4.19
N PHE A 171 2.83 16.80 4.87
CA PHE A 171 2.55 17.53 6.09
C PHE A 171 3.50 17.16 7.23
N MET A 172 3.80 15.87 7.41
CA MET A 172 4.71 15.42 8.47
C MET A 172 6.14 15.94 8.26
N GLN A 173 6.67 15.85 7.04
CA GLN A 173 8.00 16.36 6.74
C GLN A 173 8.09 17.88 6.93
N ARG A 174 7.02 18.61 6.59
CA ARG A 174 6.92 20.06 6.84
C ARG A 174 6.89 20.37 8.33
N SER A 175 6.09 19.66 9.13
CA SER A 175 6.00 19.85 10.58
C SER A 175 7.34 19.59 11.27
N VAL A 176 8.04 18.51 10.91
CA VAL A 176 9.38 18.20 11.44
C VAL A 176 10.39 19.28 11.06
N ARG A 177 10.35 19.80 9.83
CA ARG A 177 11.22 20.91 9.41
C ARG A 177 10.98 22.16 10.25
N ILE A 178 9.72 22.55 10.48
CA ILE A 178 9.38 23.73 11.29
C ILE A 178 9.80 23.56 12.74
N ALA A 179 9.57 22.38 13.33
CA ALA A 179 10.01 22.07 14.69
C ALA A 179 11.54 22.16 14.80
N GLY A 180 12.28 21.60 13.84
CA GLY A 180 13.75 21.67 13.83
C GLY A 180 14.29 23.11 13.74
N MET A 181 13.61 24.01 13.03
CA MET A 181 13.98 25.43 12.97
C MET A 181 13.73 26.19 14.27
N ARG A 182 12.89 25.68 15.19
CA ARG A 182 12.61 26.31 16.49
C ARG A 182 13.62 25.93 17.57
N CYS A 183 14.45 24.92 17.32
CA CYS A 183 15.46 24.42 18.27
C CYS A 183 16.88 24.92 17.97
N LEU A 184 17.04 25.72 16.90
CA LEU A 184 18.25 26.44 16.54
C LEU A 184 18.08 27.92 16.91
#